data_AF-A0A1F7GZ24-F1
#
_entry.id   AF-A0A1F7GZ24-F1
#
_cell.length_a   1.000
_cell.length_b   1.000
_cell.length_c   1.000
_cell.angle_alpha   90.00
_cell.angle_beta   90.00
_cell.angle_gamma   90.00
#
_symmetry.space_group_name_H-M   'P 1'
#
loop_
_entity.id
_entity.type
_entity.pdbx_description
1 polymer ?
#
loop_
_entity_poly.entity_id
_entity_poly.type
_entity_poly.pdbx_seq_one_letter_code
_entity_poly.pdbx_strand_id
1 'polypeptide(L)'
;MRNTYITITILTIIYLAALFYGFSQIGSPFEARHVKVDENRVRKLHNIKSLIENYYSTHRILPQNLSDLNITDQASIKDDVTNQFYNYQSVDLDSYQLCATFDTSNQKKDLSAYPPPSFPSFLHPKGYYCSDMEIPEYLKIKSNFQPIPPIQITPTPALFLPTPTIKIYFSPCGKYKTTKECDSAYLDGLQCSWYACKYVCLTTGTDAAEVCSGNTLKVVTE
;
A
#
# COMPACT_ATOMS: atom_id res chain seq x y z
N MET A 1 42.97 3.31 54.09
CA MET A 1 43.15 2.43 52.91
C MET A 1 42.20 1.23 52.91
N ARG A 2 41.93 0.51 54.01
CA ARG A 2 41.00 -0.64 54.02
C ARG A 2 39.54 -0.29 53.64
N ASN A 3 39.02 0.85 54.13
CA ASN A 3 37.64 1.25 53.84
C ASN A 3 37.41 1.69 52.38
N THR A 4 38.43 2.22 51.71
CA THR A 4 38.33 2.61 50.30
C THR A 4 38.24 1.41 49.36
N TYR A 5 38.85 0.26 49.72
CA TYR A 5 38.69 -0.97 48.95
C TYR A 5 37.27 -1.54 49.10
N ILE A 6 36.69 -1.46 50.29
CA ILE A 6 35.30 -1.92 50.53
C ILE A 6 34.32 -1.11 49.69
N THR A 7 34.43 0.23 49.67
CA THR A 7 33.54 1.07 48.85
C THR A 7 33.69 0.81 47.35
N ILE A 8 34.92 0.63 46.86
CA ILE A 8 35.18 0.27 45.46
C ILE A 8 34.55 -1.09 45.11
N THR A 9 34.74 -2.11 45.96
CA THR A 9 34.15 -3.44 45.71
C THR A 9 32.62 -3.41 45.66
N ILE A 10 31.98 -2.69 46.58
CA ILE A 10 30.52 -2.53 46.60
C ILE A 10 30.04 -1.84 45.32
N LEU A 11 30.68 -0.74 44.91
CA LEU A 11 30.33 -0.04 43.68
C LEU A 11 30.51 -0.92 42.43
N THR A 12 31.57 -1.72 42.36
CA THR A 12 31.77 -2.64 41.23
C THR A 12 30.69 -3.72 41.16
N ILE A 13 30.27 -4.27 42.31
CA ILE A 13 29.19 -5.28 42.35
C ILE A 13 27.87 -4.67 41.90
N ILE A 14 27.53 -3.47 42.40
CA ILE A 14 26.31 -2.76 42.01
C ILE A 14 26.31 -2.47 40.50
N TYR A 15 27.44 -2.01 39.96
CA TYR A 15 27.59 -1.76 38.53
C TYR A 15 27.38 -3.03 37.69
N LEU A 16 28.03 -4.13 38.06
CA LEU A 16 27.87 -5.41 37.36
C LEU A 16 26.43 -5.95 37.46
N ALA A 17 25.76 -5.79 38.61
CA ALA A 17 24.37 -6.18 38.79
C ALA A 17 23.42 -5.35 37.89
N ALA A 18 23.64 -4.04 37.80
CA ALA A 18 22.87 -3.16 36.93
C ALA A 18 23.04 -3.52 35.45
N LEU A 19 24.26 -3.84 35.01
CA LEU A 19 24.53 -4.32 33.66
C LEU A 19 23.81 -5.65 33.39
N PHE A 20 23.94 -6.63 34.27
CA PHE A 20 23.31 -7.94 34.09
C PHE A 20 21.78 -7.83 34.03
N TYR A 21 21.20 -7.00 34.90
CA TYR A 21 19.76 -6.72 34.88
C TYR A 21 19.33 -6.04 33.57
N GLY A 22 20.08 -5.05 33.10
CA GLY A 22 19.81 -4.39 31.82
C GLY A 22 19.85 -5.35 30.63
N PHE A 23 20.84 -6.23 30.57
CA PHE A 23 20.94 -7.24 29.50
C PHE A 23 19.86 -8.30 29.58
N SER A 24 19.41 -8.68 30.79
CA SER A 24 18.32 -9.64 30.96
C SER A 24 17.00 -9.16 30.34
N GLN A 25 16.78 -7.84 30.23
CA GLN A 25 15.54 -7.28 29.68
C GLN A 25 15.54 -7.17 28.15
N ILE A 26 16.71 -7.04 27.53
CA ILE A 26 16.83 -6.85 26.07
C ILE A 26 16.72 -8.19 25.30
N GLY A 27 16.91 -9.32 25.98
CA GLY A 27 16.93 -10.64 25.38
C GLY A 27 18.25 -10.94 24.65
N SER A 28 18.44 -12.20 24.24
CA SER A 28 19.66 -12.64 23.56
C SER A 28 19.63 -12.23 22.07
N PRO A 29 20.75 -11.75 21.48
CA PRO A 29 20.83 -11.48 20.04
C PRO A 29 20.53 -12.72 19.18
N PHE A 30 20.76 -13.92 19.73
CA PHE A 30 20.40 -15.18 19.09
C PHE A 30 18.88 -15.36 18.97
N GLU A 31 18.14 -15.00 20.03
CA GLU A 31 16.68 -15.08 20.04
C GLU A 31 16.07 -14.11 19.03
N ALA A 32 16.60 -12.89 18.94
CA ALA A 32 16.13 -11.89 17.97
C ALA A 32 16.27 -12.39 16.51
N ARG A 33 17.34 -13.15 16.21
CA ARG A 33 17.53 -13.76 14.88
C ARG A 33 16.48 -14.83 14.59
N HIS A 34 16.16 -15.68 15.58
CA HIS A 34 15.13 -16.71 15.43
C HIS A 34 13.73 -16.11 15.23
N VAL A 35 13.39 -15.07 15.99
CA VAL A 35 12.15 -14.31 15.77
C VAL A 35 12.09 -13.78 14.33
N LYS A 36 13.20 -13.27 13.79
CA LYS A 36 13.22 -12.73 12.43
C LYS A 36 13.02 -13.80 11.36
N VAL A 37 13.56 -15.00 11.58
CA VAL A 37 13.34 -16.16 10.72
C VAL A 37 11.87 -16.57 10.77
N ASP A 38 11.28 -16.65 11.95
CA ASP A 38 9.86 -17.00 12.11
C ASP A 38 8.92 -15.95 11.48
N GLU A 39 9.22 -14.66 11.60
CA GLU A 39 8.49 -13.59 10.89
C GLU A 39 8.51 -13.78 9.37
N ASN A 40 9.64 -14.22 8.83
CA ASN A 40 9.77 -14.51 7.40
C ASN A 40 8.95 -15.76 7.01
N ARG A 41 8.97 -16.81 7.84
CA ARG A 41 8.12 -18.00 7.66
C ARG A 41 6.65 -17.62 7.62
N VAL A 42 6.18 -16.84 8.59
CA VAL A 42 4.81 -16.34 8.66
C VAL A 42 4.44 -15.53 7.40
N ARG A 43 5.32 -14.63 6.95
CA ARG A 43 5.08 -13.85 5.72
C ARG A 43 4.93 -14.76 4.50
N LYS A 44 5.75 -15.81 4.36
CA LYS A 44 5.63 -16.77 3.26
C LYS A 44 4.36 -17.60 3.35
N LEU A 45 3.98 -18.06 4.54
CA LEU A 45 2.70 -18.76 4.76
C LEU A 45 1.51 -17.89 4.38
N HIS A 46 1.55 -16.59 4.70
CA HIS A 46 0.53 -15.64 4.26
C HIS A 46 0.48 -15.50 2.73
N ASN A 47 1.63 -15.43 2.06
CA ASN A 47 1.68 -15.42 0.60
C ASN A 47 1.08 -16.70 0.00
N ILE A 48 1.40 -17.86 0.58
CA ILE A 48 0.84 -19.15 0.16
C ILE A 48 -0.69 -19.15 0.33
N LYS A 49 -1.20 -18.67 1.47
CA LYS A 49 -2.63 -18.48 1.70
C LYS A 49 -3.28 -17.65 0.58
N SER A 50 -2.69 -16.50 0.22
CA SER A 50 -3.21 -15.67 -0.88
C SER A 50 -3.18 -16.38 -2.24
N LEU A 51 -2.16 -17.20 -2.51
CA LEU A 51 -2.10 -18.01 -3.73
C LEU A 51 -3.20 -19.08 -3.77
N ILE A 52 -3.44 -19.76 -2.64
CA ILE A 52 -4.53 -20.74 -2.50
C ILE A 52 -5.90 -20.07 -2.68
N GLU A 53 -6.12 -18.92 -2.06
CA GLU A 53 -7.36 -18.15 -2.22
C GLU A 53 -7.59 -17.72 -3.67
N ASN A 54 -6.54 -17.28 -4.37
CA ASN A 54 -6.62 -16.96 -5.80
C ASN A 54 -6.92 -18.18 -6.67
N TYR A 55 -6.27 -19.31 -6.37
CA TYR A 55 -6.55 -20.59 -7.03
C TYR A 55 -8.01 -21.01 -6.82
N TYR A 56 -8.51 -20.93 -5.59
CA TYR A 56 -9.90 -21.26 -5.26
C TYR A 56 -10.90 -20.32 -5.95
N SER A 57 -10.61 -19.01 -6.02
CA SER A 57 -11.47 -18.04 -6.70
C SER A 57 -11.74 -18.40 -8.16
N THR A 58 -10.72 -18.95 -8.84
CA THR A 58 -10.76 -19.33 -10.25
C THR A 58 -11.31 -20.74 -10.47
N HIS A 59 -10.87 -21.74 -9.68
CA HIS A 59 -11.20 -23.15 -9.90
C HIS A 59 -12.38 -23.65 -9.06
N ARG A 60 -12.76 -22.91 -8.00
CA ARG A 60 -13.79 -23.28 -7.02
C ARG A 60 -13.54 -24.59 -6.29
N ILE A 61 -12.27 -25.00 -6.26
CA ILE A 61 -11.75 -26.15 -5.52
C ILE A 61 -10.41 -25.75 -4.92
N LEU A 62 -10.04 -26.37 -3.80
CA LEU A 62 -8.70 -26.23 -3.24
C LEU A 62 -7.67 -26.96 -4.14
N PRO A 63 -6.44 -26.45 -4.24
CA PRO A 63 -5.37 -27.14 -4.98
C PRO A 63 -5.07 -28.49 -4.33
N GLN A 64 -4.66 -29.48 -5.12
CA GLN A 64 -4.26 -30.77 -4.56
C GLN A 64 -2.88 -30.67 -3.91
N ASN A 65 -1.99 -29.89 -4.53
CA ASN A 65 -0.63 -29.64 -4.06
C ASN A 65 -0.26 -28.17 -4.23
N LEU A 66 0.71 -27.69 -3.44
CA LEU A 66 1.26 -26.34 -3.63
C LEU A 66 1.87 -26.13 -5.03
N SER A 67 2.27 -27.22 -5.71
CA SER A 67 2.78 -27.18 -7.08
C SER A 67 1.72 -26.82 -8.13
N ASP A 68 0.43 -26.94 -7.81
CA ASP A 68 -0.67 -26.58 -8.71
C ASP A 68 -0.91 -25.06 -8.75
N LEU A 69 -0.33 -24.33 -7.79
CA LEU A 69 -0.41 -22.89 -7.72
C LEU A 69 0.45 -22.26 -8.82
N ASN A 70 -0.04 -21.18 -9.43
CA ASN A 70 0.74 -20.40 -10.39
C ASN A 70 1.82 -19.59 -9.64
N ILE A 71 2.99 -20.20 -9.46
CA ILE A 71 4.10 -19.66 -8.70
C ILE A 71 5.19 -19.21 -9.66
N THR A 72 5.52 -17.91 -9.66
CA THR A 72 6.64 -17.37 -10.44
C THR A 72 8.00 -17.77 -9.86
N ASP A 73 8.09 -17.83 -8.53
CA ASP A 73 9.33 -18.17 -7.82
C ASP A 73 9.07 -19.22 -6.73
N GLN A 74 9.65 -20.41 -6.90
CA GLN A 74 9.54 -21.52 -5.94
C GLN A 74 10.11 -21.19 -4.57
N ALA A 75 11.01 -20.20 -4.44
CA ALA A 75 11.49 -19.74 -3.14
C ALA A 75 10.35 -19.18 -2.28
N SER A 76 9.24 -18.73 -2.89
CA SER A 76 8.06 -18.24 -2.18
C SER A 76 7.36 -19.33 -1.35
N ILE A 77 7.53 -20.61 -1.71
CA ILE A 77 6.90 -21.75 -1.06
C ILE A 77 7.87 -22.66 -0.29
N LYS A 78 9.12 -22.19 -0.10
CA LYS A 78 10.16 -22.87 0.66
C LYS A 78 10.59 -22.06 1.88
N ASP A 79 11.01 -22.75 2.93
CA ASP A 79 11.70 -22.16 4.07
C ASP A 79 13.15 -21.81 3.66
N ASP A 80 13.59 -20.58 3.91
CA ASP A 80 14.94 -20.09 3.51
C ASP A 80 16.08 -20.73 4.32
N VAL A 81 15.77 -21.27 5.50
CA VAL A 81 16.73 -21.88 6.41
C VAL A 81 16.85 -23.38 6.14
N THR A 82 15.72 -24.08 6.04
CA THR A 82 15.73 -25.54 5.82
C THR A 82 15.75 -25.93 4.36
N ASN A 83 15.43 -25.01 3.44
CA ASN A 83 15.22 -25.24 2.01
C ASN A 83 14.13 -26.28 1.69
N GLN A 84 13.29 -26.61 2.68
CA GLN A 84 12.15 -27.53 2.51
C GLN A 84 10.90 -26.75 2.13
N PHE A 85 10.01 -27.39 1.38
CA PHE A 85 8.69 -26.85 1.09
C PHE A 85 7.85 -26.79 2.37
N TYR A 86 6.98 -25.79 2.49
CA TYR A 86 5.97 -25.78 3.54
C TYR A 86 4.97 -26.92 3.31
N ASN A 87 4.48 -27.49 4.41
CA ASN A 87 3.49 -28.56 4.33
C ASN A 87 2.09 -27.93 4.17
N TYR A 88 1.34 -28.48 3.22
CA TYR A 88 -0.03 -28.11 2.93
C TYR A 88 -0.88 -29.37 2.88
N GLN A 89 -2.07 -29.31 3.45
CA GLN A 89 -3.04 -30.38 3.39
C GLN A 89 -4.46 -29.80 3.31
N SER A 90 -5.25 -30.22 2.32
CA SER A 90 -6.69 -29.98 2.33
C SER A 90 -7.36 -30.87 3.37
N VAL A 91 -8.22 -30.27 4.20
CA VAL A 91 -8.95 -30.97 5.27
C VAL A 91 -10.40 -31.20 4.83
N ASP A 92 -11.01 -30.22 4.18
CA ASP A 92 -12.36 -30.28 3.60
C ASP A 92 -12.41 -29.53 2.26
N LEU A 93 -13.60 -29.26 1.74
CA LEU A 93 -13.85 -28.56 0.48
C LEU A 93 -13.32 -27.11 0.46
N ASP A 94 -13.36 -26.43 1.60
CA ASP A 94 -13.00 -25.02 1.77
C ASP A 94 -12.10 -24.76 2.98
N SER A 95 -11.60 -25.83 3.62
CA SER A 95 -10.67 -25.77 4.75
C SER A 95 -9.38 -26.54 4.47
N TYR A 96 -8.27 -25.99 4.96
CA TYR A 96 -6.94 -26.55 4.76
C TYR A 96 -6.01 -26.17 5.90
N GLN A 97 -4.89 -26.89 6.00
CA GLN A 97 -3.84 -26.63 6.96
C GLN A 97 -2.56 -26.19 6.26
N LEU A 98 -1.88 -25.24 6.89
CA LEU A 98 -0.52 -24.83 6.54
C LEU A 98 0.40 -25.07 7.73
N CYS A 99 1.45 -25.85 7.54
CA CYS A 99 2.37 -26.21 8.60
C CYS A 99 3.78 -25.71 8.33
N ALA A 100 4.45 -25.29 9.40
CA ALA A 100 5.84 -24.91 9.42
C ALA A 100 6.50 -25.30 10.75
N THR A 101 7.82 -25.27 10.80
CA THR A 101 8.58 -25.38 12.05
C THR A 101 9.03 -24.00 12.46
N PHE A 102 8.74 -23.60 13.69
CA PHE A 102 9.11 -22.30 14.24
C PHE A 102 10.15 -22.43 15.35
N ASP A 103 11.07 -21.48 15.42
CA ASP A 103 12.18 -21.51 16.38
C ASP A 103 11.77 -20.88 17.73
N THR A 104 10.75 -20.03 17.70
CA THR A 104 10.22 -19.23 18.81
C THR A 104 8.69 -19.37 18.92
N SER A 105 8.12 -18.90 20.02
CA SER A 105 6.67 -18.83 20.22
C SER A 105 6.21 -17.38 20.18
N ASN A 106 5.14 -17.09 19.43
CA ASN A 106 4.53 -15.75 19.39
C ASN A 106 3.14 -15.70 20.06
N GLN A 107 2.61 -16.83 20.55
CA GLN A 107 1.28 -16.91 21.19
C GLN A 107 1.12 -16.05 22.45
N LYS A 108 2.22 -15.76 23.15
CA LYS A 108 2.23 -14.98 24.41
C LYS A 108 2.69 -13.54 24.25
N LYS A 109 3.01 -13.08 23.03
CA LYS A 109 3.26 -11.66 22.82
C LYS A 109 1.93 -10.95 23.01
N ASP A 110 1.77 -10.31 24.17
CA ASP A 110 0.56 -9.58 24.53
C ASP A 110 0.05 -8.78 23.33
N LEU A 111 -1.26 -8.84 23.10
CA LEU A 111 -1.96 -8.00 22.13
C LEU A 111 -1.82 -6.49 22.47
N SER A 112 -1.19 -6.14 23.59
CA SER A 112 -0.81 -4.78 23.99
C SER A 112 0.56 -4.33 23.45
N ALA A 113 1.34 -5.23 22.84
CA ALA A 113 2.57 -4.85 22.15
C ALA A 113 2.23 -4.02 20.91
N TYR A 114 2.45 -2.71 21.00
CA TYR A 114 2.41 -1.82 19.85
C TYR A 114 3.80 -1.84 19.18
N PRO A 115 3.92 -2.16 17.88
CA PRO A 115 2.85 -2.45 16.93
C PRO A 115 2.34 -3.91 17.01
N PRO A 116 1.05 -4.15 16.68
CA PRO A 116 0.45 -5.48 16.69
C PRO A 116 1.19 -6.46 15.75
N PRO A 117 1.04 -7.78 15.97
CA PRO A 117 1.59 -8.78 15.07
C PRO A 117 1.15 -8.49 13.63
N SER A 118 2.10 -8.45 12.70
CA SER A 118 1.82 -8.10 11.30
C SER A 118 0.80 -9.05 10.65
N PHE A 119 0.68 -10.28 11.17
CA PHE A 119 -0.21 -11.32 10.67
C PHE A 119 -0.86 -12.09 11.84
N PRO A 120 -1.99 -11.60 12.38
CA PRO A 120 -2.64 -12.22 13.54
C PRO A 120 -3.19 -13.63 13.26
N SER A 121 -3.37 -14.01 11.99
CA SER A 121 -3.84 -15.35 11.58
C SER A 121 -2.80 -16.46 11.78
N PHE A 122 -1.55 -16.13 12.13
CA PHE A 122 -0.45 -17.10 12.31
C PHE A 122 0.19 -16.98 13.69
N LEU A 123 -0.61 -17.16 14.73
CA LEU A 123 -0.10 -17.42 16.08
C LEU A 123 0.37 -18.88 16.17
N HIS A 124 1.58 -19.10 16.68
CA HIS A 124 2.23 -20.41 16.72
C HIS A 124 3.04 -20.62 18.02
N PRO A 125 3.11 -21.86 18.54
CA PRO A 125 4.12 -22.25 19.51
C PRO A 125 5.50 -22.36 18.86
N LYS A 126 6.52 -22.56 19.70
CA LYS A 126 7.82 -23.05 19.23
C LYS A 126 7.69 -24.50 18.79
N GLY A 127 8.33 -24.85 17.68
CA GLY A 127 8.34 -26.19 17.10
C GLY A 127 7.45 -26.32 15.86
N TYR A 128 7.18 -27.56 15.45
CA TYR A 128 6.29 -27.86 14.34
C TYR A 128 4.85 -27.53 14.71
N TYR A 129 4.18 -26.74 13.87
CA TYR A 129 2.81 -26.32 14.09
C TYR A 129 2.06 -26.17 12.76
N CYS A 130 0.80 -26.60 12.76
CA CYS A 130 -0.14 -26.46 11.65
C CYS A 130 -1.22 -25.45 12.04
N SER A 131 -1.41 -24.43 11.22
CA SER A 131 -2.52 -23.49 11.36
C SER A 131 -3.68 -23.94 10.47
N ASP A 132 -4.86 -24.09 11.07
CA ASP A 132 -6.10 -24.28 10.35
C ASP A 132 -6.50 -22.98 9.63
N MET A 133 -6.87 -23.11 8.37
CA MET A 133 -7.27 -22.03 7.50
C MET A 133 -8.57 -22.38 6.80
N GLU A 134 -9.38 -21.37 6.57
CA GLU A 134 -10.64 -21.50 5.85
C GLU A 134 -10.66 -20.46 4.73
N ILE A 135 -11.19 -20.84 3.57
CA ILE A 135 -11.46 -19.89 2.50
C ILE A 135 -12.46 -18.87 3.03
N PRO A 136 -12.19 -17.57 2.91
CA PRO A 136 -13.11 -16.57 3.44
C PRO A 136 -14.44 -16.58 2.68
N GLU A 137 -15.53 -16.33 3.41
CA GLU A 137 -16.91 -16.44 2.93
C GLU A 137 -17.17 -15.69 1.61
N TYR A 138 -16.57 -14.52 1.44
CA TYR A 138 -16.72 -13.71 0.21
C TYR A 138 -16.19 -14.40 -1.05
N LEU A 139 -15.23 -15.33 -0.92
CA LEU A 139 -14.74 -16.14 -2.04
C LEU A 139 -15.62 -17.37 -2.28
N LYS A 140 -16.38 -17.82 -1.28
CA LYS A 140 -17.31 -18.95 -1.43
C LYS A 140 -18.57 -18.54 -2.18
N ILE A 141 -19.04 -17.32 -1.97
CA ILE A 141 -20.24 -16.80 -2.63
C ILE A 141 -19.98 -16.66 -4.14
N LYS A 142 -20.81 -17.31 -4.97
CA LYS A 142 -20.92 -16.96 -6.38
C LYS A 142 -21.51 -15.56 -6.46
N SER A 143 -20.63 -14.57 -6.61
CA SER A 143 -21.03 -13.18 -6.81
C SER A 143 -21.95 -13.08 -8.04
N ASN A 144 -23.26 -12.98 -7.78
CA ASN A 144 -24.25 -12.55 -8.76
C ASN A 144 -24.20 -11.03 -8.93
N PHE A 145 -23.03 -10.38 -8.76
CA PHE A 145 -22.89 -8.99 -9.20
C PHE A 145 -23.14 -8.96 -10.70
N GLN A 146 -24.37 -8.57 -11.04
CA GLN A 146 -24.61 -8.01 -12.34
C GLN A 146 -23.70 -6.78 -12.43
N PRO A 147 -22.97 -6.60 -13.54
CA PRO A 147 -22.24 -5.35 -13.75
C PRO A 147 -23.23 -4.22 -13.50
N ILE A 148 -22.88 -3.31 -12.59
CA ILE A 148 -23.69 -2.11 -12.38
C ILE A 148 -23.86 -1.52 -13.77
N PRO A 149 -25.09 -1.35 -14.28
CA PRO A 149 -25.29 -0.75 -15.59
C PRO A 149 -24.52 0.57 -15.58
N PRO A 150 -23.79 0.90 -16.67
CA PRO A 150 -23.01 2.13 -16.71
C PRO A 150 -23.91 3.25 -16.22
N ILE A 151 -23.48 3.94 -15.17
CA ILE A 151 -24.25 5.03 -14.57
C ILE A 151 -24.57 5.97 -15.71
N GLN A 152 -25.85 6.03 -16.09
CA GLN A 152 -26.29 7.02 -17.05
C GLN A 152 -26.14 8.35 -16.34
N ILE A 153 -25.06 9.06 -16.66
CA ILE A 153 -24.90 10.47 -16.33
C ILE A 153 -26.02 11.21 -17.07
N THR A 154 -27.20 11.28 -16.46
CA THR A 154 -28.21 12.24 -16.87
C THR A 154 -27.57 13.61 -16.71
N PRO A 155 -27.43 14.40 -17.78
CA PRO A 155 -26.89 15.74 -17.65
C PRO A 155 -27.75 16.44 -16.62
N THR A 156 -27.14 16.80 -15.49
CA THR A 156 -27.82 17.65 -14.51
C THR A 156 -28.23 18.90 -15.28
N PRO A 157 -29.51 19.29 -15.31
CA PRO A 157 -29.92 20.49 -16.00
C PRO A 157 -29.02 21.61 -15.48
N ALA A 158 -28.26 22.21 -16.39
CA ALA A 158 -27.40 23.33 -16.03
C ALA A 158 -28.31 24.35 -15.36
N LEU A 159 -28.11 24.56 -14.06
CA LEU A 159 -28.64 25.76 -13.43
C LEU A 159 -27.99 26.90 -14.21
N PHE A 160 -28.78 27.54 -15.08
CA PHE A 160 -28.42 28.78 -15.73
C PHE A 160 -28.22 29.80 -14.61
N LEU A 161 -27.01 29.82 -14.04
CA LEU A 161 -26.55 30.96 -13.30
C LEU A 161 -26.50 32.10 -14.32
N PRO A 162 -27.06 33.28 -13.99
CA PRO A 162 -26.96 34.43 -14.88
C PRO A 162 -25.48 34.67 -15.17
N THR A 163 -25.09 34.56 -16.43
CA THR A 163 -23.73 34.84 -16.87
C THR A 163 -23.40 36.28 -16.47
N PRO A 164 -22.35 36.52 -15.65
CA PRO A 164 -21.93 37.89 -15.39
C PRO A 164 -21.52 38.51 -16.72
N THR A 165 -22.21 39.58 -17.12
CA THR A 165 -21.81 40.38 -18.27
C THR A 165 -20.57 41.16 -17.89
N ILE A 166 -19.40 40.59 -18.16
CA ILE A 166 -18.12 41.29 -18.03
C ILE A 166 -18.03 42.26 -19.22
N LYS A 167 -18.20 43.55 -18.96
CA LYS A 167 -17.91 44.59 -19.97
C LYS A 167 -16.40 44.72 -20.11
N ILE A 168 -15.87 44.16 -21.19
CA ILE A 168 -14.47 44.36 -21.58
C ILE A 168 -14.38 45.69 -22.32
N TYR A 169 -13.65 46.66 -21.75
CA TYR A 169 -13.31 47.90 -22.42
C TYR A 169 -12.02 47.70 -23.21
N PHE A 170 -12.10 47.70 -24.53
CA PHE A 170 -10.93 47.69 -25.41
C PHE A 170 -10.37 49.11 -25.54
N SER A 171 -9.16 49.34 -25.04
CA SER A 171 -8.38 50.53 -25.41
C SER A 171 -7.79 50.32 -26.82
N PRO A 172 -7.84 51.30 -27.73
CA PRO A 172 -7.17 51.18 -29.02
C PRO A 172 -5.66 51.03 -28.82
N CYS A 173 -5.08 49.95 -29.38
CA CYS A 173 -3.67 49.62 -29.26
C CYS A 173 -2.79 50.74 -29.85
N GLY A 174 -2.13 51.51 -28.98
CA GLY A 174 -0.99 52.34 -29.33
C GLY A 174 0.20 51.46 -29.73
N LYS A 175 0.93 51.87 -30.77
CA LYS A 175 2.10 51.16 -31.29
C LYS A 175 3.19 51.04 -30.21
N TYR A 176 3.55 49.84 -29.78
CA TYR A 176 4.88 49.62 -29.20
C TYR A 176 5.40 48.19 -29.36
N LYS A 177 6.73 48.17 -29.39
CA LYS A 177 7.71 47.14 -29.72
C LYS A 177 7.55 45.84 -28.93
N THR A 178 7.91 44.75 -29.61
CA THR A 178 8.24 43.45 -29.04
C THR A 178 9.36 43.57 -28.00
N THR A 179 9.05 43.30 -26.73
CA THR A 179 10.04 42.91 -25.73
C THR A 179 9.51 41.72 -24.95
N LYS A 180 10.32 40.67 -24.90
CA LYS A 180 10.18 39.51 -24.04
C LYS A 180 10.08 39.97 -22.59
N GLU A 181 9.06 39.52 -21.87
CA GLU A 181 9.07 39.07 -20.46
C GLU A 181 7.59 38.93 -20.06
N CYS A 182 7.13 37.70 -19.83
CA CYS A 182 5.88 37.50 -19.10
C CYS A 182 6.25 37.31 -17.63
N ASP A 183 6.30 38.43 -16.91
CA ASP A 183 6.17 38.39 -15.45
C ASP A 183 4.75 37.97 -15.08
N SER A 184 4.68 37.09 -14.09
CA SER A 184 3.50 36.50 -13.49
C SER A 184 2.37 37.52 -13.22
N ALA A 185 1.31 37.48 -14.03
CA ALA A 185 0.04 38.11 -13.69
C ALA A 185 -0.86 37.06 -13.03
N TYR A 186 -0.96 37.16 -11.70
CA TYR A 186 -1.91 36.48 -10.84
C TYR A 186 -3.33 36.95 -11.21
N LEU A 187 -4.08 36.12 -11.93
CA LEU A 187 -5.51 36.27 -12.14
C LEU A 187 -6.23 35.24 -11.27
N ASP A 188 -7.17 35.72 -10.48
CA ASP A 188 -7.89 35.00 -9.45
C ASP A 188 -8.40 33.62 -9.90
N GLY A 189 -7.85 32.57 -9.29
CA GLY A 189 -8.57 31.31 -9.08
C GLY A 189 -8.64 30.30 -10.24
N LEU A 190 -7.95 30.50 -11.36
CA LEU A 190 -7.84 29.48 -12.42
C LEU A 190 -6.37 29.21 -12.74
N GLN A 191 -5.85 28.08 -12.24
CA GLN A 191 -4.53 27.58 -12.61
C GLN A 191 -4.54 27.15 -14.09
N CYS A 192 -4.13 28.03 -14.99
CA CYS A 192 -3.77 27.62 -16.35
C CYS A 192 -2.42 26.88 -16.32
N SER A 193 -2.47 25.58 -16.59
CA SER A 193 -1.29 24.72 -16.69
C SER A 193 -0.43 25.09 -17.92
N TRP A 194 0.61 25.90 -17.70
CA TRP A 194 1.94 26.05 -18.36
C TRP A 194 2.21 25.70 -19.85
N TYR A 195 1.23 25.39 -20.69
CA TYR A 195 1.45 25.23 -22.13
C TYR A 195 0.34 25.88 -22.95
N ALA A 196 0.77 26.76 -23.85
CA ALA A 196 0.01 27.46 -24.89
C ALA A 196 -0.64 28.80 -24.52
N CYS A 197 0.18 29.86 -24.46
CA CYS A 197 -0.24 31.17 -24.94
C CYS A 197 0.48 31.44 -26.26
N LYS A 198 -0.18 31.18 -27.39
CA LYS A 198 0.28 31.62 -28.72
C LYS A 198 -0.64 32.76 -29.13
N TYR A 199 -0.22 34.00 -28.93
CA TYR A 199 -0.99 35.16 -29.36
C TYR A 199 -1.18 35.11 -30.89
N VAL A 200 -2.44 35.12 -31.33
CA VAL A 200 -2.81 35.39 -32.71
C VAL A 200 -3.22 36.86 -32.77
N CYS A 201 -2.38 37.70 -33.37
CA CYS A 201 -2.81 39.04 -33.75
C CYS A 201 -3.78 38.89 -34.93
N LEU A 202 -5.08 39.10 -34.70
CA LEU A 202 -6.05 39.21 -35.80
C LEU A 202 -5.84 40.57 -36.47
N THR A 203 -5.13 40.57 -37.59
CA THR A 203 -5.04 41.71 -38.51
C THR A 203 -6.22 41.69 -39.45
N THR A 204 -7.44 41.77 -38.92
CA THR A 204 -8.66 42.17 -39.64
C THR A 204 -9.80 42.16 -38.63
N GLY A 205 -10.65 43.17 -38.73
CA GLY A 205 -11.65 43.50 -37.73
C GLY A 205 -12.70 42.42 -37.51
N THR A 206 -13.41 42.67 -36.40
CA THR A 206 -14.66 42.07 -35.96
C THR A 206 -14.55 40.61 -35.50
N ASP A 207 -14.66 40.48 -34.18
CA ASP A 207 -15.13 39.33 -33.41
C ASP A 207 -14.09 38.27 -33.02
N ALA A 208 -13.67 38.32 -31.75
CA ALA A 208 -13.00 37.22 -31.07
C ALA A 208 -13.41 37.18 -29.60
N ALA A 209 -13.97 36.04 -29.18
CA ALA A 209 -14.00 35.61 -27.78
C ALA A 209 -13.58 34.14 -27.74
N GLU A 210 -12.60 33.84 -26.87
CA GLU A 210 -12.04 32.52 -26.65
C GLU A 210 -13.03 31.60 -25.91
N VAL A 211 -13.18 30.37 -26.39
CA VAL A 211 -13.76 29.26 -25.64
C VAL A 211 -12.68 28.18 -25.52
N CYS A 212 -12.15 27.98 -24.32
CA CYS A 212 -11.25 26.87 -24.01
C CYS A 212 -12.04 25.55 -23.98
N SER A 213 -11.93 24.74 -25.02
CA SER A 213 -12.25 23.31 -24.96
C SER A 213 -11.43 22.54 -25.99
N GLY A 214 -10.60 21.60 -25.50
CA GLY A 214 -10.05 20.45 -26.22
C GLY A 214 -9.22 20.73 -27.48
N ASN A 215 -7.92 20.42 -27.42
CA ASN A 215 -6.83 20.30 -28.42
C ASN A 215 -7.12 20.10 -29.95
N THR A 216 -8.20 20.63 -30.52
CA THR A 216 -8.47 20.64 -31.96
C THR A 216 -9.23 21.90 -32.32
N LEU A 217 -8.56 22.84 -32.97
CA LEU A 217 -9.19 23.97 -33.64
C LEU A 217 -9.95 23.46 -34.86
N LYS A 218 -11.29 23.49 -34.82
CA LYS A 218 -12.11 23.49 -36.03
C LYS A 218 -12.56 24.92 -36.27
N VAL A 219 -12.07 25.51 -37.36
CA VAL A 219 -12.62 26.76 -37.88
C VAL A 219 -13.94 26.41 -38.55
N VAL A 220 -15.05 26.90 -37.99
CA VAL A 220 -16.34 26.94 -38.68
C VAL A 220 -16.41 28.33 -39.31
N THR A 221 -16.29 28.37 -40.62
CA THR A 221 -16.64 29.55 -41.41
C THR A 221 -18.13 29.47 -41.73
N GLU A 222 -18.89 30.51 -41.39
CA GLU A 222 -20.08 30.88 -42.19
C GLU A 222 -19.63 31.73 -43.37
#